data_AF-A0A433R059-F1
#
_entry.id   AF-A0A433R059-F1
#
_cell.length_a   1.000
_cell.length_b   1.000
_cell.length_c   1.000
_cell.angle_alpha   90.00
_cell.angle_beta   90.00
_cell.angle_gamma   90.00
#
_symmetry.space_group_name_H-M   'P 1'
#
loop_
_entity.id
_entity.type
_entity.pdbx_description
1 polymer ?
#
loop_
_entity_poly.entity_id
_entity_poly.type
_entity_poly.pdbx_seq_one_letter_code
_entity_poly.pdbx_strand_id
1 'polypeptide(L)'
;MPQPTITLNAVKKELKDEGDALKRAILDARQQAMKLCANSLYELTGVAGGKLASLAVATSVTASGQGMIKRAKSMIEFTFTITKGEKHDAQVVYGDTDSVMVNFGPISVADTIELSKRAAGLLSNIPGHRETLNFEWAFMPFLLVGKKCYAGLTGVNNSLVIKGIQTVKHDTSEYIATTVERCLEILFASPQGGLDAMTMHIKDKIWVLLQDELDPAVFAITKQWNASLVSMAPGRHAPGLTNGTGPRQRIMKAMSSKIQLLLQADVQQQQPHIAATIRSRLVDAPECGDHVTYVITAKAGGDKMYKQQGCTAPECARGLSADRSGLLPPEFDTTTADDVLTRVWW
;
A
#
# COMPACT_ATOMS: atom_id res chain seq x y z
N MET A 1 -37.96 -27.77 -0.08
CA MET A 1 -37.67 -26.75 -1.12
C MET A 1 -36.16 -26.65 -1.27
N PRO A 2 -35.58 -26.68 -2.48
CA PRO A 2 -34.17 -26.34 -2.63
C PRO A 2 -33.97 -24.90 -2.14
N GLN A 3 -33.04 -24.71 -1.21
CA GLN A 3 -32.62 -23.37 -0.79
C GLN A 3 -32.20 -22.60 -2.05
N PRO A 4 -32.62 -21.34 -2.24
CA PRO A 4 -32.19 -20.56 -3.39
C PRO A 4 -30.66 -20.52 -3.40
N THR A 5 -30.05 -21.01 -4.47
CA THR A 5 -28.59 -20.96 -4.65
C THR A 5 -28.18 -19.50 -4.75
N ILE A 6 -27.67 -18.94 -3.65
CA ILE A 6 -27.16 -17.57 -3.60
C ILE A 6 -25.89 -17.55 -4.46
N THR A 7 -25.99 -16.98 -5.65
CA THR A 7 -24.85 -16.78 -6.54
C THR A 7 -24.28 -15.37 -6.36
N LEU A 8 -22.97 -15.21 -6.58
CA LEU A 8 -22.32 -13.89 -6.54
C LEU A 8 -23.01 -12.89 -7.48
N ASN A 9 -23.47 -13.35 -8.64
CA ASN A 9 -24.16 -12.52 -9.63
C ASN A 9 -25.54 -12.06 -9.13
N ALA A 10 -26.27 -12.89 -8.38
CA ALA A 10 -27.53 -12.49 -7.77
C ALA A 10 -27.30 -11.38 -6.72
N VAL A 11 -26.31 -11.53 -5.84
CA VAL A 11 -25.97 -10.50 -4.83
C VAL A 11 -25.53 -9.20 -5.48
N LYS A 12 -24.73 -9.26 -6.55
CA LYS A 12 -24.33 -8.08 -7.32
C LYS A 12 -25.49 -7.39 -8.01
N LYS A 13 -26.52 -8.14 -8.44
CA LYS A 13 -27.74 -7.58 -9.03
C LYS A 13 -28.57 -6.88 -7.95
N GLU A 14 -28.81 -7.53 -6.81
CA GLU A 14 -29.48 -6.93 -5.66
C GLU A 14 -28.78 -5.64 -5.21
N LEU A 15 -27.44 -5.63 -5.15
CA LEU A 15 -26.66 -4.44 -4.80
C LEU A 15 -26.87 -3.26 -5.78
N LYS A 16 -27.12 -3.53 -7.07
CA LYS A 16 -27.38 -2.48 -8.05
C LYS A 16 -28.77 -1.87 -7.87
N ASP A 17 -29.75 -2.71 -7.52
CA ASP A 17 -31.15 -2.31 -7.41
C ASP A 17 -31.49 -1.73 -6.03
N GLU A 18 -30.65 -1.94 -5.02
CA GLU A 18 -30.85 -1.47 -3.64
C GLU A 18 -30.53 0.03 -3.49
N GLY A 19 -31.46 0.78 -2.90
CA GLY A 19 -31.35 2.22 -2.68
C GLY A 19 -30.87 2.60 -1.28
N ASP A 20 -31.08 1.73 -0.27
CA ASP A 20 -30.71 2.03 1.11
C ASP A 20 -29.18 1.90 1.33
N ALA A 21 -28.55 2.95 1.87
CA ALA A 21 -27.09 3.01 2.03
C ALA A 21 -26.54 1.89 2.94
N LEU A 22 -27.25 1.57 4.03
CA LEU A 22 -26.82 0.53 4.97
C LEU A 22 -26.93 -0.85 4.33
N LYS A 23 -28.05 -1.17 3.68
CA LYS A 23 -28.22 -2.44 2.96
C LYS A 23 -27.24 -2.58 1.81
N ARG A 24 -26.93 -1.51 1.08
CA ARG A 24 -25.88 -1.51 0.05
C ARG A 24 -24.54 -1.88 0.65
N ALA A 25 -24.16 -1.29 1.79
CA ALA A 25 -22.92 -1.64 2.48
C ALA A 25 -22.87 -3.12 2.90
N ILE A 26 -23.99 -3.66 3.40
CA ILE A 26 -24.10 -5.08 3.79
C ILE A 26 -23.99 -6.00 2.56
N LEU A 27 -24.70 -5.69 1.48
CA LEU A 27 -24.65 -6.46 0.23
C LEU A 27 -23.26 -6.40 -0.42
N ASP A 28 -22.59 -5.25 -0.34
CA ASP A 28 -21.20 -5.11 -0.80
C ASP A 28 -20.24 -5.94 0.06
N ALA A 29 -20.34 -5.88 1.39
CA ALA A 29 -19.56 -6.73 2.28
C ALA A 29 -19.80 -8.23 1.99
N ARG A 30 -21.05 -8.61 1.68
CA ARG A 30 -21.42 -9.98 1.31
C ARG A 30 -20.78 -10.41 0.00
N GLN A 31 -20.85 -9.61 -1.07
CA GLN A 31 -20.24 -9.97 -2.34
C GLN A 31 -18.71 -10.03 -2.25
N GLN A 32 -18.10 -9.14 -1.45
CA GLN A 32 -16.66 -9.18 -1.16
C GLN A 32 -16.27 -10.45 -0.40
N ALA A 33 -17.02 -10.84 0.63
CA ALA A 33 -16.77 -12.08 1.38
C ALA A 33 -16.88 -13.32 0.48
N MET A 34 -17.88 -13.38 -0.39
CA MET A 34 -18.01 -14.48 -1.36
C MET A 34 -16.82 -14.52 -2.34
N LYS A 35 -16.36 -13.36 -2.83
CA LYS A 35 -15.16 -13.26 -3.68
C LYS A 35 -13.91 -13.74 -2.95
N LEU A 36 -13.74 -13.34 -1.68
CA LEU A 36 -12.62 -13.77 -0.84
C LEU A 36 -12.62 -15.29 -0.70
N CYS A 37 -13.74 -15.91 -0.33
CA CYS A 37 -13.85 -17.37 -0.23
C CYS A 37 -13.49 -18.09 -1.53
N ALA A 38 -13.96 -17.58 -2.68
CA ALA A 38 -13.64 -18.15 -3.99
C ALA A 38 -12.14 -18.06 -4.30
N ASN A 39 -11.51 -16.92 -4.01
CA ASN A 39 -10.07 -16.73 -4.20
C ASN A 39 -9.25 -17.61 -3.25
N SER A 40 -9.63 -17.68 -1.97
CA SER A 40 -8.93 -18.51 -0.99
C SER A 40 -8.96 -20.00 -1.33
N LEU A 41 -9.96 -20.47 -2.08
CA LEU A 41 -10.03 -21.86 -2.51
C LEU A 41 -8.87 -22.24 -3.44
N TYR A 42 -8.52 -21.38 -4.42
CA TYR A 42 -7.35 -21.65 -5.26
C TYR A 42 -6.06 -21.47 -4.46
N GLU A 43 -5.98 -20.45 -3.59
CA GLU A 43 -4.80 -20.19 -2.76
C GLU A 43 -4.48 -21.37 -1.84
N LEU A 44 -5.50 -22.03 -1.30
CA LEU A 44 -5.35 -23.22 -0.47
C LEU A 44 -4.59 -24.36 -1.19
N THR A 45 -4.72 -24.46 -2.51
CA THR A 45 -3.97 -25.43 -3.30
C THR A 45 -2.48 -25.08 -3.41
N GLY A 46 -2.12 -23.81 -3.26
CA GLY A 46 -0.73 -23.32 -3.29
C GLY A 46 0.00 -23.36 -1.94
N VAL A 47 -0.71 -23.58 -0.83
CA VAL A 47 -0.11 -23.60 0.52
C VAL A 47 0.67 -24.89 0.73
N ALA A 48 2.00 -24.80 0.80
CA ALA A 48 2.86 -25.91 1.15
C ALA A 48 2.50 -26.48 2.53
N GLY A 49 2.28 -27.79 2.62
CA GLY A 49 1.86 -28.46 3.86
C GLY A 49 0.36 -28.31 4.21
N GLY A 50 -0.43 -27.65 3.35
CA GLY A 50 -1.88 -27.61 3.48
C GLY A 50 -2.55 -28.95 3.17
N LYS A 51 -3.71 -29.23 3.78
CA LYS A 51 -4.46 -30.49 3.58
C LYS A 51 -4.93 -30.71 2.14
N LEU A 52 -5.06 -29.64 1.35
CA LEU A 52 -5.48 -29.66 -0.06
C LEU A 52 -4.37 -29.13 -0.98
N ALA A 53 -3.11 -29.19 -0.54
CA ALA A 53 -1.98 -28.70 -1.32
C ALA A 53 -1.85 -29.47 -2.64
N SER A 54 -1.93 -28.73 -3.75
CA SER A 54 -1.70 -29.21 -5.10
C SER A 54 -0.99 -28.11 -5.89
N LEU A 55 0.34 -28.15 -5.86
CA LEU A 55 1.16 -27.16 -6.54
C LEU A 55 0.86 -27.14 -8.05
N ALA A 56 0.58 -28.30 -8.66
CA ALA A 56 0.23 -28.41 -10.07
C ALA A 56 -1.01 -27.56 -10.44
N VAL A 57 -2.04 -27.56 -9.58
CA VAL A 57 -3.24 -26.73 -9.78
C VAL A 57 -2.89 -25.26 -9.65
N ALA A 58 -2.20 -24.85 -8.58
CA ALA A 58 -1.79 -23.47 -8.38
C ALA A 58 -0.91 -22.93 -9.53
N THR A 59 0.03 -23.73 -10.03
CA THR A 59 0.89 -23.36 -11.17
C THR A 59 0.10 -23.29 -12.48
N SER A 60 -0.87 -24.19 -12.69
CA SER A 60 -1.69 -24.19 -13.90
C SER A 60 -2.61 -22.96 -13.98
N VAL A 61 -3.22 -22.58 -12.85
CA VAL A 61 -4.06 -21.37 -12.74
C VAL A 61 -3.22 -20.11 -13.03
N THR A 62 -2.06 -19.98 -12.40
CA THR A 62 -1.18 -18.81 -12.60
C THR A 62 -0.60 -18.74 -14.01
N ALA A 63 -0.18 -19.88 -14.59
CA ALA A 63 0.27 -19.94 -15.99
C ALA A 63 -0.85 -19.54 -16.97
N SER A 64 -2.07 -20.02 -16.73
CA SER A 64 -3.25 -19.67 -17.54
C SER A 64 -3.53 -18.17 -17.50
N GLY A 65 -3.54 -17.56 -16.31
CA GLY A 65 -3.73 -16.12 -16.14
C GLY A 65 -2.65 -15.28 -16.85
N GLN A 66 -1.39 -15.68 -16.74
CA GLN A 66 -0.30 -15.02 -17.48
C GLN A 66 -0.46 -15.14 -19.00
N GLY A 67 -0.89 -16.31 -19.49
CA GLY A 67 -1.19 -16.54 -20.90
C GLY A 67 -2.33 -15.64 -21.39
N MET A 68 -3.37 -15.46 -20.58
CA MET A 68 -4.51 -14.61 -20.89
C MET A 68 -4.11 -13.13 -21.03
N ILE A 69 -3.32 -12.58 -20.10
CA ILE A 69 -2.85 -11.19 -20.20
C ILE A 69 -1.99 -10.99 -21.45
N LYS A 70 -1.06 -11.90 -21.73
CA LYS A 70 -0.20 -11.82 -22.92
C LYS A 70 -1.04 -11.85 -24.20
N ARG A 71 -2.03 -12.75 -24.27
CA ARG A 71 -2.97 -12.81 -25.40
C ARG A 71 -3.77 -11.52 -25.52
N ALA A 72 -4.28 -10.99 -24.41
CA ALA A 72 -5.04 -9.75 -24.41
C ALA A 72 -4.21 -8.60 -24.99
N LYS A 73 -2.96 -8.46 -24.54
CA LYS A 73 -2.01 -7.50 -25.10
C LYS A 73 -1.83 -7.68 -26.60
N SER A 74 -1.42 -8.88 -27.04
CA SER A 74 -1.18 -9.15 -28.47
C SER A 74 -2.41 -8.87 -29.33
N MET A 75 -3.60 -9.21 -28.85
CA MET A 75 -4.83 -9.02 -29.61
C MET A 75 -5.23 -7.55 -29.70
N ILE A 76 -5.08 -6.78 -28.61
CA ILE A 76 -5.35 -5.34 -28.60
C ILE A 76 -4.39 -4.63 -29.57
N GLU A 77 -3.08 -4.82 -29.40
CA GLU A 77 -2.05 -4.15 -30.20
C GLU A 77 -2.10 -4.57 -31.68
N PHE A 78 -2.57 -5.78 -31.99
CA PHE A 78 -2.77 -6.22 -33.38
C PHE A 78 -4.05 -5.66 -33.99
N THR A 79 -5.13 -5.51 -33.22
CA THR A 79 -6.47 -5.18 -33.75
C THR A 79 -6.66 -3.69 -33.90
N PHE A 80 -6.24 -2.91 -32.91
CA PHE A 80 -6.46 -1.47 -32.86
C PHE A 80 -5.23 -0.74 -33.41
N THR A 81 -5.10 -0.75 -34.74
CA THR A 81 -3.97 -0.12 -35.45
C THR A 81 -4.46 0.75 -36.60
N ILE A 82 -3.62 1.69 -37.02
CA ILE A 82 -3.87 2.56 -38.16
C ILE A 82 -4.10 1.72 -39.43
N THR A 83 -3.35 0.64 -39.61
CA THR A 83 -3.50 -0.28 -40.76
C THR A 83 -4.87 -0.94 -40.85
N LYS A 84 -5.62 -0.98 -39.72
CA LYS A 84 -6.97 -1.56 -39.62
C LYS A 84 -8.06 -0.49 -39.49
N GLY A 85 -7.72 0.78 -39.74
CA GLY A 85 -8.68 1.89 -39.81
C GLY A 85 -8.88 2.64 -38.49
N GLU A 86 -8.06 2.41 -37.46
CA GLU A 86 -8.08 3.23 -36.25
C GLU A 86 -7.31 4.55 -36.45
N LYS A 87 -7.59 5.56 -35.62
CA LYS A 87 -6.90 6.88 -35.69
C LYS A 87 -5.41 6.77 -35.30
N HIS A 88 -5.09 5.87 -34.38
CA HIS A 88 -3.75 5.65 -33.84
C HIS A 88 -3.52 4.17 -33.52
N ASP A 89 -2.26 3.78 -33.37
CA ASP A 89 -1.89 2.45 -32.89
C ASP A 89 -2.07 2.36 -31.37
N ALA A 90 -2.86 1.38 -30.94
CA ALA A 90 -3.04 1.11 -29.53
C ALA A 90 -1.82 0.41 -28.94
N GLN A 91 -1.44 0.83 -27.73
CA GLN A 91 -0.33 0.24 -26.99
C GLN A 91 -0.77 -0.14 -25.58
N VAL A 92 -0.45 -1.35 -25.14
CA VAL A 92 -0.66 -1.73 -23.74
C VAL A 92 0.49 -1.18 -22.90
N VAL A 93 0.20 -0.19 -22.07
CA VAL A 93 1.19 0.55 -21.26
C VAL A 93 1.41 -0.06 -19.88
N TYR A 94 0.42 -0.78 -19.36
CA TYR A 94 0.51 -1.43 -18.05
C TYR A 94 -0.42 -2.65 -17.98
N GLY A 95 -0.13 -3.59 -17.09
CA GLY A 95 -1.01 -4.69 -16.75
C GLY A 95 -0.68 -5.27 -15.38
N ASP A 96 -1.70 -5.63 -14.62
CA ASP A 96 -1.59 -6.24 -13.30
C ASP A 96 -2.61 -7.35 -13.15
N THR A 97 -2.12 -8.60 -13.16
CA THR A 97 -2.82 -9.87 -12.85
C THR A 97 -4.09 -10.19 -13.65
N ASP A 98 -5.07 -9.31 -13.64
CA ASP A 98 -6.39 -9.44 -14.26
C ASP A 98 -6.83 -8.16 -15.00
N SER A 99 -5.95 -7.16 -15.09
CA SER A 99 -6.22 -5.87 -15.74
C SER A 99 -5.12 -5.49 -16.75
N VAL A 100 -5.52 -4.76 -17.79
CA VAL A 100 -4.62 -4.14 -18.76
C VAL A 100 -5.01 -2.68 -18.97
N MET A 101 -4.03 -1.80 -19.07
CA MET A 101 -4.21 -0.39 -19.39
C MET A 101 -3.70 -0.13 -20.79
N VAL A 102 -4.55 0.45 -21.61
CA VAL A 102 -4.31 0.65 -23.04
C VAL A 102 -4.26 2.14 -23.34
N ASN A 103 -3.21 2.58 -24.01
CA ASN A 103 -3.13 3.90 -24.62
C ASN A 103 -3.59 3.79 -26.08
N PHE A 104 -4.72 4.42 -26.41
CA PHE A 104 -5.26 4.48 -27.77
C PHE A 104 -4.79 5.71 -28.56
N GLY A 105 -3.79 6.43 -28.06
CA GLY A 105 -3.29 7.67 -28.64
C GLY A 105 -4.06 8.92 -28.17
N PRO A 106 -3.78 10.09 -28.78
CA PRO A 106 -4.37 11.38 -28.40
C PRO A 106 -5.82 11.51 -28.90
N ILE A 107 -6.73 10.75 -28.29
CA ILE A 107 -8.16 10.77 -28.60
C ILE A 107 -8.99 11.30 -27.44
N SER A 108 -10.28 11.58 -27.68
CA SER A 108 -11.20 12.02 -26.64
C SER A 108 -11.41 10.92 -25.58
N VAL A 109 -11.80 11.31 -24.36
CA VAL A 109 -12.20 10.36 -23.32
C VAL A 109 -13.37 9.49 -23.78
N ALA A 110 -14.35 10.07 -24.49
CA ALA A 110 -15.50 9.34 -24.99
C ALA A 110 -15.10 8.24 -25.99
N ASP A 111 -14.25 8.59 -26.96
CA ASP A 111 -13.68 7.65 -27.95
C ASP A 111 -12.87 6.55 -27.23
N THR A 112 -12.10 6.92 -26.21
CA THR A 112 -11.32 5.97 -25.39
C THR A 112 -12.23 4.94 -24.71
N ILE A 113 -13.34 5.39 -24.12
CA ILE A 113 -14.32 4.50 -23.46
C ILE A 113 -14.96 3.56 -24.48
N GLU A 114 -15.33 4.07 -25.65
CA GLU A 114 -15.93 3.26 -26.72
C GLU A 114 -14.96 2.17 -27.23
N LEU A 115 -13.72 2.55 -27.55
CA LEU A 115 -12.68 1.60 -27.98
C LEU A 115 -12.38 0.57 -26.89
N SER A 116 -12.33 1.00 -25.62
CA SER A 116 -12.11 0.08 -24.49
C SER A 116 -13.25 -0.93 -24.33
N LYS A 117 -14.51 -0.51 -24.50
CA LYS A 117 -15.66 -1.42 -24.49
C LYS A 117 -15.62 -2.40 -25.67
N ARG A 118 -15.24 -1.93 -26.86
CA ARG A 118 -15.04 -2.79 -28.04
C ARG A 118 -13.93 -3.80 -27.80
N ALA A 119 -12.79 -3.38 -27.24
CA ALA A 119 -11.69 -4.27 -26.90
C ALA A 119 -12.10 -5.33 -25.87
N ALA A 120 -12.81 -4.94 -24.82
CA ALA A 120 -13.34 -5.85 -23.80
C ALA A 120 -14.33 -6.86 -24.39
N GLY A 121 -15.22 -6.41 -25.29
CA GLY A 121 -16.16 -7.28 -26.00
C GLY A 121 -15.47 -8.29 -26.91
N LEU A 122 -14.47 -7.87 -27.67
CA LEU A 122 -13.67 -8.77 -28.52
C LEU A 122 -12.96 -9.85 -27.70
N LEU A 123 -12.35 -9.47 -26.58
CA LEU A 123 -11.65 -10.41 -25.69
C LEU A 123 -12.61 -11.38 -24.98
N SER A 124 -13.81 -10.92 -24.64
CA SER A 124 -14.82 -11.76 -23.98
C SER A 124 -15.46 -12.78 -24.93
N ASN A 125 -15.45 -12.51 -26.24
CA ASN A 125 -16.10 -13.34 -27.25
C ASN A 125 -15.15 -14.35 -27.94
N ILE A 126 -13.95 -14.57 -27.38
CA ILE A 126 -13.02 -15.56 -27.95
C ILE A 126 -13.62 -16.97 -27.77
N PRO A 127 -13.76 -17.78 -28.83
CA PRO A 127 -14.33 -19.12 -28.72
C PRO A 127 -13.56 -20.01 -27.74
N GLY A 128 -14.29 -20.74 -26.89
CA GLY A 128 -13.70 -21.63 -25.88
C GLY A 128 -13.25 -20.92 -24.59
N HIS A 129 -13.31 -19.59 -24.55
CA HIS A 129 -13.07 -18.80 -23.35
C HIS A 129 -14.38 -18.50 -22.61
N ARG A 130 -14.32 -18.48 -21.28
CA ARG A 130 -15.49 -18.20 -20.41
C ARG A 130 -15.34 -16.89 -19.65
N GLU A 131 -14.23 -16.22 -19.82
CA GLU A 131 -13.86 -15.03 -19.07
C GLU A 131 -14.48 -13.80 -19.70
N THR A 132 -15.09 -12.95 -18.85
CA THR A 132 -15.71 -11.69 -19.29
C THR A 132 -14.84 -10.54 -18.83
N LEU A 133 -14.34 -9.78 -19.79
CA LEU A 133 -13.66 -8.51 -19.55
C LEU A 133 -14.66 -7.38 -19.64
N ASN A 134 -14.52 -6.42 -18.73
CA ASN A 134 -15.35 -5.23 -18.70
C ASN A 134 -14.45 -4.00 -18.69
N PHE A 135 -14.92 -2.92 -19.30
CA PHE A 135 -14.34 -1.60 -19.10
C PHE A 135 -14.60 -1.13 -17.66
N GLU A 136 -13.58 -0.57 -17.01
CA GLU A 136 -13.68 -0.06 -15.64
C GLU A 136 -13.43 1.45 -15.61
N TRP A 137 -12.22 1.91 -15.95
CA TRP A 137 -11.86 3.33 -15.93
C TRP A 137 -11.13 3.76 -17.20
N ALA A 138 -11.32 5.03 -17.57
CA ALA A 138 -10.49 5.76 -18.52
C ALA A 138 -9.85 6.93 -17.78
N PHE A 139 -8.53 7.06 -17.86
CA PHE A 139 -7.77 8.10 -17.16
C PHE A 139 -7.29 9.17 -18.12
N MET A 140 -7.49 10.44 -17.74
CA MET A 140 -6.92 11.58 -18.44
C MET A 140 -6.81 12.78 -17.46
N PRO A 141 -5.60 13.17 -17.01
CA PRO A 141 -4.31 12.52 -17.26
C PRO A 141 -4.08 11.24 -16.43
N PHE A 142 -2.99 10.53 -16.69
CA PHE A 142 -2.57 9.30 -16.01
C PHE A 142 -1.07 9.34 -15.66
N LEU A 143 -0.72 8.94 -14.42
CA LEU A 143 0.64 8.88 -13.90
C LEU A 143 0.94 7.47 -13.41
N LEU A 144 1.85 6.78 -14.09
CA LEU A 144 2.39 5.49 -13.68
C LEU A 144 3.77 5.69 -13.04
N VAL A 145 3.86 5.50 -11.72
CA VAL A 145 5.12 5.63 -10.98
C VAL A 145 5.87 4.30 -10.95
N GLY A 146 5.13 3.19 -10.82
CA GLY A 146 5.71 1.86 -10.80
C GLY A 146 4.68 0.75 -10.71
N LYS A 147 5.14 -0.49 -10.52
CA LYS A 147 4.24 -1.63 -10.35
C LYS A 147 3.33 -1.41 -9.13
N LYS A 148 2.03 -1.55 -9.35
CA LYS A 148 0.97 -1.31 -8.36
C LYS A 148 0.99 0.10 -7.74
N CYS A 149 1.62 1.06 -8.42
CA CYS A 149 1.82 2.42 -7.93
C CYS A 149 1.49 3.43 -9.04
N TYR A 150 0.26 3.94 -9.05
CA TYR A 150 -0.22 4.86 -10.08
C TYR A 150 -1.30 5.80 -9.55
N ALA A 151 -1.48 6.91 -10.25
CA ALA A 151 -2.57 7.86 -10.05
C ALA A 151 -3.18 8.28 -11.38
N GLY A 152 -4.47 8.60 -11.41
CA GLY A 152 -5.15 9.03 -12.62
C GLY A 152 -6.44 9.78 -12.33
N LEU A 153 -6.75 10.77 -13.16
CA LEU A 153 -8.03 11.46 -13.10
C LEU A 153 -9.04 10.72 -13.99
N THR A 154 -10.15 10.28 -13.42
CA THR A 154 -11.18 9.56 -14.19
C THR A 154 -11.86 10.49 -15.17
N GLY A 155 -11.89 10.15 -16.45
CA GLY A 155 -12.45 11.02 -17.48
C GLY A 155 -13.99 11.16 -17.44
N VAL A 156 -14.69 10.32 -16.66
CA VAL A 156 -16.17 10.40 -16.53
C VAL A 156 -16.58 11.40 -15.44
N ASN A 157 -15.90 11.37 -14.29
CA ASN A 157 -16.33 12.11 -13.09
C ASN A 157 -15.26 13.09 -12.57
N ASN A 158 -14.12 13.21 -13.26
CA ASN A 158 -12.94 13.95 -12.81
C ASN A 158 -12.54 13.62 -11.36
N SER A 159 -12.74 12.37 -10.95
CA SER A 159 -12.36 11.87 -9.63
C SER A 159 -10.95 11.31 -9.69
N LEU A 160 -10.08 11.76 -8.77
CA LEU A 160 -8.71 11.29 -8.66
C LEU A 160 -8.69 9.87 -8.05
N VAL A 161 -8.06 8.94 -8.76
CA VAL A 161 -7.85 7.57 -8.29
C VAL A 161 -6.37 7.39 -8.00
N ILE A 162 -6.05 7.01 -6.76
CA ILE A 162 -4.68 6.77 -6.30
C ILE A 162 -4.56 5.31 -5.89
N LYS A 163 -3.55 4.60 -6.39
CA LYS A 163 -3.28 3.20 -6.06
C LYS A 163 -1.82 3.02 -5.70
N GLY A 164 -1.56 2.54 -4.48
CA GLY A 164 -0.23 2.14 -3.98
C GLY A 164 0.76 3.27 -3.68
N ILE A 165 0.48 4.51 -4.07
CA ILE A 165 1.18 5.70 -3.59
C ILE A 165 0.95 5.84 -2.06
N GLN A 166 1.90 6.44 -1.35
CA GLN A 166 1.92 6.57 0.12
C GLN A 166 0.87 7.56 0.67
N THR A 167 -0.37 7.51 0.20
CA THR A 167 -1.50 8.32 0.71
C THR A 167 -2.39 7.53 1.67
N VAL A 168 -2.42 6.19 1.56
CA VAL A 168 -3.35 5.32 2.32
C VAL A 168 -2.66 4.17 3.04
N LYS A 169 -1.33 4.19 3.17
CA LYS A 169 -0.60 3.12 3.85
C LYS A 169 -0.59 3.34 5.35
N HIS A 170 -0.93 2.30 6.12
CA HIS A 170 -0.99 2.33 7.59
C HIS A 170 0.34 2.67 8.27
N ASP A 171 1.46 2.50 7.57
CA ASP A 171 2.81 2.81 8.03
C ASP A 171 3.31 4.20 7.60
N THR A 172 2.43 5.04 7.05
CA THR A 172 2.73 6.42 6.67
C THR A 172 2.05 7.37 7.65
N SER A 173 2.77 8.39 8.10
CA SER A 173 2.20 9.45 8.94
C SER A 173 1.14 10.24 8.17
N GLU A 174 0.09 10.69 8.86
CA GLU A 174 -0.97 11.53 8.29
C GLU A 174 -0.42 12.77 7.57
N TYR A 175 0.61 13.41 8.14
CA TYR A 175 1.26 14.57 7.54
C TYR A 175 1.79 14.30 6.12
N ILE A 176 2.48 13.18 5.93
CA ILE A 176 3.01 12.78 4.62
C ILE A 176 1.86 12.39 3.69
N ALA A 177 0.92 11.58 4.18
CA ALA A 177 -0.20 11.09 3.39
C ALA A 177 -1.02 12.24 2.78
N THR A 178 -1.42 13.20 3.60
CA THR A 178 -2.20 14.39 3.19
C THR A 178 -1.39 15.32 2.29
N THR A 179 -0.09 15.48 2.55
CA THR A 179 0.79 16.29 1.70
C THR A 179 0.93 15.69 0.30
N VAL A 180 1.16 14.38 0.20
CA VAL A 180 1.30 13.67 -1.09
C VAL A 180 -0.03 13.65 -1.85
N GLU A 181 -1.15 13.41 -1.16
CA GLU A 181 -2.47 13.47 -1.76
C GLU A 181 -2.74 14.86 -2.35
N ARG A 182 -2.46 15.92 -1.58
CA ARG A 182 -2.64 17.29 -2.04
C ARG A 182 -1.70 17.65 -3.21
N CYS A 183 -0.47 17.16 -3.20
CA CYS A 183 0.46 17.32 -4.32
C CYS A 183 -0.12 16.73 -5.61
N LEU A 184 -0.70 15.52 -5.53
CA LEU A 184 -1.35 14.89 -6.67
C LEU A 184 -2.59 15.66 -7.11
N GLU A 185 -3.43 16.13 -6.19
CA GLU A 185 -4.57 16.98 -6.54
C GLU A 185 -4.15 18.24 -7.31
N ILE A 186 -3.12 18.95 -6.83
CA ILE A 186 -2.59 20.15 -7.49
C ILE A 186 -2.05 19.81 -8.89
N LEU A 187 -1.25 18.74 -8.97
CA LEU A 187 -0.64 18.29 -10.22
C LEU A 187 -1.70 17.93 -11.28
N PHE A 188 -2.77 17.25 -10.88
CA PHE A 188 -3.83 16.81 -11.77
C PHE A 188 -4.88 17.90 -12.06
N ALA A 189 -5.00 18.92 -11.21
CA ALA A 189 -5.93 20.04 -11.41
C ALA A 189 -5.49 21.02 -12.51
N SER A 190 -4.19 21.12 -12.80
CA SER A 190 -3.67 22.07 -13.79
C SER A 190 -2.48 21.49 -14.55
N PRO A 191 -2.68 21.04 -15.81
CA PRO A 191 -1.60 20.54 -16.66
C PRO A 191 -0.51 21.59 -16.95
N GLN A 192 -0.86 22.88 -16.89
CA GLN A 192 0.03 24.01 -17.10
C GLN A 192 0.23 24.71 -15.75
N GLY A 193 1.43 24.59 -15.16
CA GLY A 193 1.78 25.21 -13.87
C GLY A 193 1.51 24.37 -12.62
N GLY A 194 0.91 23.17 -12.75
CA GLY A 194 0.70 22.26 -11.63
C GLY A 194 2.01 21.85 -10.93
N LEU A 195 3.11 21.75 -11.68
CA LEU A 195 4.42 21.43 -11.12
C LEU A 195 4.94 22.54 -10.19
N ASP A 196 4.86 23.80 -10.62
CA ASP A 196 5.32 24.95 -9.82
C ASP A 196 4.46 25.12 -8.56
N ALA A 197 3.14 24.99 -8.70
CA ALA A 197 2.21 25.04 -7.58
C ALA A 197 2.44 23.89 -6.59
N MET A 198 2.72 22.68 -7.08
CA MET A 198 3.08 21.54 -6.24
C MET A 198 4.41 21.78 -5.51
N THR A 199 5.43 22.30 -6.19
CA THR A 199 6.71 22.65 -5.58
C THR A 199 6.54 23.71 -4.48
N MET A 200 5.73 24.73 -4.73
CA MET A 200 5.41 25.75 -3.72
C MET A 200 4.71 25.12 -2.51
N HIS A 201 3.72 24.25 -2.73
CA HIS A 201 3.05 23.54 -1.64
C HIS A 201 4.01 22.69 -0.80
N ILE A 202 4.96 21.98 -1.43
CA ILE A 202 5.98 21.20 -0.74
C ILE A 202 6.89 22.11 0.09
N LYS A 203 7.33 23.25 -0.47
CA LYS A 203 8.15 24.24 0.25
C LYS A 203 7.43 24.79 1.48
N ASP A 204 6.15 25.12 1.36
CA ASP A 204 5.33 25.59 2.49
C ASP A 204 5.22 24.51 3.58
N LYS A 205 5.01 23.25 3.19
CA LYS A 205 4.96 22.12 4.13
C LYS A 205 6.31 21.95 4.86
N ILE A 206 7.42 21.97 4.15
CA ILE A 206 8.76 21.93 4.74
C ILE A 206 8.96 23.11 5.70
N TRP A 207 8.54 24.32 5.32
CA TRP A 207 8.64 25.49 6.19
C TRP A 207 7.87 25.30 7.50
N VAL A 208 6.62 24.83 7.43
CA VAL A 208 5.80 24.54 8.63
C VAL A 208 6.45 23.47 9.51
N LEU A 209 7.11 22.46 8.92
CA LEU A 209 7.87 21.46 9.70
C LEU A 209 9.03 22.10 10.48
N LEU A 210 9.72 23.06 9.87
CA LEU A 210 10.86 23.73 10.50
C LEU A 210 10.46 24.69 11.63
N GLN A 211 9.20 25.15 11.67
CA GLN A 211 8.70 25.99 12.77
C GLN A 211 8.44 25.21 14.07
N ASP A 212 8.36 23.86 14.01
CA ASP A 212 8.11 22.99 15.17
C ASP A 212 6.78 23.28 15.92
N GLU A 213 5.79 23.85 15.23
CA GLU A 213 4.46 24.19 15.81
C GLU A 213 3.40 23.09 15.58
N LEU A 214 3.76 21.98 14.95
CA LEU A 214 2.82 20.90 14.60
C LEU A 214 2.60 19.95 15.78
N ASP A 215 1.36 19.48 15.96
CA ASP A 215 1.05 18.42 16.91
C ASP A 215 1.82 17.15 16.54
N PRO A 216 2.66 16.58 17.44
CA PRO A 216 3.39 15.34 17.19
C PRO A 216 2.52 14.17 16.72
N ALA A 217 1.22 14.17 17.04
CA ALA A 217 0.27 13.15 16.61
C ALA A 217 0.19 13.01 15.07
N VAL A 218 0.39 14.09 14.30
CA VAL A 218 0.35 14.04 12.82
C VAL A 218 1.51 13.23 12.22
N PHE A 219 2.56 12.99 13.01
CA PHE A 219 3.72 12.16 12.66
C PHE A 219 3.61 10.72 13.16
N ALA A 220 2.51 10.36 13.80
CA ALA A 220 2.32 9.02 14.33
C ALA A 220 2.31 7.97 13.21
N ILE A 221 3.05 6.89 13.42
CA ILE A 221 3.14 5.74 12.53
C ILE A 221 2.59 4.53 13.28
N THR A 222 1.75 3.73 12.62
CA THR A 222 1.18 2.53 13.22
C THR A 222 1.68 1.29 12.48
N LYS A 223 2.21 0.31 13.22
CA LYS A 223 2.63 -0.98 12.65
C LYS A 223 2.14 -2.14 13.50
N GLN A 224 1.72 -3.22 12.84
CA GLN A 224 1.32 -4.44 13.55
C GLN A 224 2.54 -5.16 14.12
N TRP A 225 2.46 -5.58 15.39
CA TRP A 225 3.47 -6.42 16.01
C TRP A 225 3.23 -7.89 15.66
N ASN A 226 4.15 -8.51 14.93
CA ASN A 226 4.06 -9.92 14.54
C ASN A 226 5.18 -10.76 15.16
N ALA A 227 4.82 -11.78 15.96
CA ALA A 227 5.77 -12.71 16.58
C ALA A 227 6.43 -13.65 15.57
N SER A 228 5.79 -13.94 14.43
CA SER A 228 6.25 -14.93 13.43
C SER A 228 7.54 -14.54 12.68
N LEU A 229 7.99 -13.28 12.78
CA LEU A 229 9.31 -12.85 12.31
C LEU A 229 10.45 -13.23 13.29
N VAL A 230 10.12 -13.79 14.45
CA VAL A 230 11.03 -14.47 15.39
C VAL A 230 11.01 -15.98 15.11
N SER A 231 10.89 -16.39 13.84
CA SER A 231 10.98 -17.82 13.52
C SER A 231 12.31 -18.31 14.09
N MET A 232 12.21 -19.23 15.03
CA MET A 232 13.33 -20.01 15.52
C MET A 232 13.92 -20.70 14.30
N ALA A 233 14.93 -20.10 13.67
CA ALA A 233 15.78 -20.81 12.74
C ALA A 233 16.34 -21.99 13.54
N PRO A 234 15.98 -23.25 13.23
CA PRO A 234 16.54 -24.39 13.93
C PRO A 234 18.04 -24.38 13.60
N GLY A 235 18.87 -23.97 14.56
CA GLY A 235 20.33 -23.97 14.42
C GLY A 235 21.04 -22.62 14.56
N ARG A 236 20.35 -21.47 14.71
CA ARG A 236 21.02 -20.26 15.20
C ARG A 236 20.64 -20.01 16.65
N HIS A 237 21.37 -20.65 17.55
CA HIS A 237 21.45 -20.17 18.92
C HIS A 237 21.76 -18.67 18.88
N ALA A 238 20.96 -17.87 19.60
CA ALA A 238 21.30 -16.46 19.83
C ALA A 238 22.78 -16.40 20.27
N PRO A 239 23.64 -15.62 19.60
CA PRO A 239 25.05 -15.56 19.98
C PRO A 239 25.11 -15.00 21.41
N GLY A 240 25.39 -15.87 22.37
CA GLY A 240 25.55 -15.51 23.79
C GLY A 240 24.67 -16.24 24.81
N LEU A 241 23.84 -17.23 24.44
CA LEU A 241 23.19 -18.11 25.44
C LEU A 241 23.93 -19.45 25.56
N THR A 242 25.21 -19.41 25.93
CA THR A 242 25.85 -20.55 26.57
C THR A 242 25.34 -20.67 28.01
N ASN A 243 25.32 -21.89 28.55
CA ASN A 243 24.86 -22.28 29.89
C ASN A 243 25.64 -21.62 31.04
N GLY A 244 25.56 -20.29 31.16
CA GLY A 244 26.14 -19.52 32.25
C GLY A 244 25.13 -19.29 33.37
N THR A 245 25.56 -19.46 34.62
CA THR A 245 24.80 -19.16 35.85
C THR A 245 24.85 -17.68 36.23
N GLY A 246 24.97 -16.80 35.23
CA GLY A 246 25.21 -15.37 35.45
C GLY A 246 23.96 -14.60 35.94
N PRO A 247 24.15 -13.45 36.62
CA PRO A 247 23.04 -12.61 37.14
C PRO A 247 22.01 -12.23 36.07
N ARG A 248 22.45 -11.94 34.83
CA ARG A 248 21.57 -11.60 33.70
C ARG A 248 20.63 -12.74 33.31
N GLN A 249 21.08 -14.00 33.38
CA GLN A 249 20.28 -15.17 33.05
C GLN A 249 19.26 -15.51 34.14
N ARG A 250 19.59 -15.25 35.42
CA ARG A 250 18.64 -15.36 36.54
C ARG A 250 17.53 -14.31 36.43
N ILE A 251 17.88 -13.08 36.05
CA ILE A 251 16.93 -12.00 35.80
C ILE A 251 16.01 -12.35 34.62
N MET A 252 16.56 -12.84 33.49
CA MET A 252 15.73 -13.31 32.38
C MET A 252 14.81 -14.47 32.78
N LYS A 253 15.29 -15.47 33.52
CA LYS A 253 14.44 -16.58 34.02
C LYS A 253 13.34 -16.14 34.96
N ALA A 254 13.53 -15.03 35.68
CA ALA A 254 12.54 -14.45 36.58
C ALA A 254 11.56 -13.49 35.88
N MET A 255 11.84 -13.09 34.64
CA MET A 255 10.94 -12.28 33.83
C MET A 255 9.79 -13.14 33.28
N SER A 256 8.60 -12.53 33.17
CA SER A 256 7.45 -13.16 32.50
C SER A 256 7.83 -13.59 31.08
N SER A 257 7.29 -14.72 30.62
CA SER A 257 7.47 -15.25 29.25
C SER A 257 7.21 -14.18 28.17
N LYS A 258 6.30 -13.22 28.45
CA LYS A 258 6.00 -12.06 27.57
C LYS A 258 7.21 -11.15 27.36
N ILE A 259 7.99 -10.87 28.41
CA ILE A 259 9.19 -10.02 28.35
C ILE A 259 10.33 -10.73 27.63
N GLN A 260 10.50 -12.03 27.87
CA GLN A 260 11.52 -12.83 27.19
C GLN A 260 11.30 -12.83 25.68
N LEU A 261 10.05 -13.00 25.23
CA LEU A 261 9.70 -13.00 23.81
C LEU A 261 9.91 -11.63 23.16
N LEU A 262 9.55 -10.55 23.86
CA LEU A 262 9.78 -9.17 23.41
C LEU A 262 11.28 -8.85 23.25
N LEU A 263 12.10 -9.18 24.24
CA LEU A 263 13.55 -8.97 24.19
C LEU A 263 14.21 -9.79 23.07
N GLN A 264 13.75 -11.02 22.83
CA GLN A 264 14.22 -11.83 21.71
C GLN A 264 13.86 -11.20 20.36
N ALA A 265 12.65 -10.64 20.22
CA ALA A 265 12.20 -9.96 19.02
C ALA A 265 13.02 -8.70 18.71
N ASP A 266 13.36 -7.89 19.72
CA ASP A 266 14.18 -6.67 19.55
C ASP A 266 15.60 -6.98 19.07
N VAL A 267 16.23 -8.00 19.65
CA VAL A 267 17.58 -8.44 19.25
C VAL A 267 17.62 -8.87 17.79
N GLN A 268 16.59 -9.58 17.31
CA GLN A 268 16.56 -10.13 15.96
C GLN A 268 16.09 -9.14 14.89
N GLN A 269 15.04 -8.37 15.16
CA GLN A 269 14.37 -7.57 14.13
C GLN A 269 14.79 -6.10 14.12
N GLN A 270 15.21 -5.56 15.29
CA GLN A 270 15.64 -4.16 15.44
C GLN A 270 14.66 -3.18 14.79
N GLN A 271 13.37 -3.29 15.14
CA GLN A 271 12.29 -2.45 14.59
C GLN A 271 11.79 -1.43 15.61
N PRO A 272 11.46 -0.18 15.20
CA PRO A 272 11.02 0.88 16.12
C PRO A 272 9.77 0.53 16.94
N HIS A 273 8.78 -0.13 16.32
CA HIS A 273 7.53 -0.51 17.00
C HIS A 273 7.73 -1.56 18.08
N ILE A 274 8.70 -2.47 17.92
CA ILE A 274 9.05 -3.49 18.93
C ILE A 274 9.75 -2.82 20.13
N ALA A 275 10.67 -1.90 19.85
CA ALA A 275 11.34 -1.11 20.88
C ALA A 275 10.34 -0.25 21.68
N ALA A 276 9.31 0.30 21.02
CA ALA A 276 8.22 1.02 21.68
C ALA A 276 7.40 0.08 22.60
N THR A 277 7.04 -1.12 22.13
CA THR A 277 6.34 -2.14 22.94
C THR A 277 7.12 -2.53 24.18
N ILE A 278 8.44 -2.70 24.10
CA ILE A 278 9.29 -3.05 25.26
C ILE A 278 9.30 -1.95 26.33
N ARG A 279 9.19 -0.69 25.91
CA ARG A 279 9.23 0.47 26.80
C ARG A 279 7.88 0.80 27.44
N SER A 280 6.79 0.28 26.88
CA SER A 280 5.46 0.42 27.47
C SER A 280 5.41 -0.21 28.87
N ARG A 281 4.54 0.32 29.73
CA ARG A 281 4.32 -0.28 31.06
C ARG A 281 3.82 -1.71 30.86
N LEU A 282 4.42 -2.66 31.58
CA LEU A 282 4.17 -4.10 31.43
C LEU A 282 2.70 -4.52 31.47
N VAL A 283 1.86 -3.76 32.18
CA VAL A 283 0.41 -4.01 32.32
C VAL A 283 -0.36 -3.61 31.05
N ASP A 284 0.11 -2.59 30.33
CA ASP A 284 -0.55 -2.00 29.16
C ASP A 284 0.20 -2.34 27.85
N ALA A 285 1.11 -3.32 27.90
CA ALA A 285 1.99 -3.63 26.78
C ALA A 285 1.21 -4.35 25.66
N PRO A 286 1.27 -3.84 24.41
CA PRO A 286 0.66 -4.47 23.22
C PRO A 286 1.00 -5.95 23.12
N GLU A 287 0.08 -6.74 22.56
CA GLU A 287 0.20 -8.18 22.33
C GLU A 287 0.54 -8.50 20.87
N CYS A 288 1.00 -9.72 20.61
CA CYS A 288 1.25 -10.15 19.24
C CYS A 288 -0.06 -10.11 18.45
N GLY A 289 -0.05 -9.40 17.31
CA GLY A 289 -1.22 -9.12 16.51
C GLY A 289 -1.74 -7.68 16.68
N ASP A 290 -1.35 -6.99 17.75
CA ASP A 290 -1.78 -5.62 18.01
C ASP A 290 -1.04 -4.61 17.13
N HIS A 291 -1.72 -3.49 16.90
CA HIS A 291 -1.14 -2.34 16.23
C HIS A 291 -0.48 -1.42 17.24
N VAL A 292 0.79 -1.12 17.01
CA VAL A 292 1.61 -0.25 17.86
C VAL A 292 1.83 1.07 17.15
N THR A 293 1.38 2.14 17.79
CA THR A 293 1.54 3.52 17.30
C THR A 293 2.71 4.20 18.01
N TYR A 294 3.60 4.82 17.24
CA TYR A 294 4.79 5.49 17.75
C TYR A 294 5.16 6.71 16.90
N VAL A 295 5.91 7.64 17.50
CA VAL A 295 6.56 8.76 16.81
C VAL A 295 8.07 8.60 16.91
N ILE A 296 8.81 8.97 15.86
CA ILE A 296 10.28 8.94 15.87
C ILE A 296 10.77 10.25 16.47
N THR A 297 11.61 10.17 17.51
CA THR A 297 12.21 11.36 18.13
C THR A 297 13.73 11.33 17.99
N ALA A 298 14.31 12.51 17.76
CA ALA A 298 15.75 12.67 17.67
C ALA A 298 16.44 12.40 19.02
N LYS A 299 17.50 11.61 19.01
CA LYS A 299 18.42 11.44 20.14
C LYS A 299 19.75 12.14 19.84
N ALA A 300 20.34 12.77 20.86
CA ALA A 300 21.72 13.23 20.79
C ALA A 300 22.65 12.01 20.57
N GLY A 301 23.38 11.97 19.45
CA GLY A 301 24.44 10.98 19.19
C GLY A 301 24.29 10.07 17.98
N GLY A 302 23.34 10.29 17.06
CA GLY A 302 23.30 9.55 15.78
C GLY A 302 22.98 8.05 15.91
N ASP A 303 22.31 7.66 17.00
CA ASP A 303 21.90 6.29 17.24
C ASP A 303 20.98 5.74 16.13
N LYS A 304 21.10 4.45 15.82
CA LYS A 304 20.30 3.76 14.78
C LYS A 304 18.79 3.99 14.99
N MET A 305 18.01 4.16 13.92
CA MET A 305 16.59 4.55 13.95
C MET A 305 15.69 3.74 14.89
N TYR A 306 15.93 2.43 15.08
CA TYR A 306 15.16 1.60 16.01
C TYR A 306 15.50 1.82 17.49
N LYS A 307 16.64 2.46 17.78
CA LYS A 307 17.07 2.86 19.15
C LYS A 307 16.60 4.27 19.51
N GLN A 308 16.25 5.05 18.49
CA GLN A 308 15.63 6.38 18.63
C GLN A 308 14.31 6.22 19.39
N GLN A 309 13.93 7.26 20.13
CA GLN A 309 12.86 7.16 21.13
C GLN A 309 11.50 7.07 20.43
N GLY A 310 11.04 5.85 20.15
CA GLY A 310 9.62 5.56 19.95
C GLY A 310 8.91 5.78 21.28
N CYS A 311 8.36 6.97 21.48
CA CYS A 311 7.44 7.24 22.57
C CYS A 311 6.01 7.04 22.06
N THR A 312 5.12 6.55 22.91
CA THR A 312 3.71 6.53 22.58
C THR A 312 3.22 7.98 22.43
N ALA A 313 2.29 8.26 21.50
CA ALA A 313 1.80 9.64 21.27
C ALA A 313 1.41 10.41 22.56
N PRO A 314 0.81 9.78 23.60
CA PRO A 314 0.48 10.46 24.86
C PRO A 314 1.69 10.78 25.78
N GLU A 315 2.85 10.19 25.53
CA GLU A 315 4.10 10.43 26.27
C GLU A 315 4.95 11.55 25.63
N CYS A 316 4.91 11.70 24.30
CA CYS A 316 5.58 12.81 23.60
C CYS A 316 5.08 14.18 24.02
N ALA A 317 3.76 14.33 24.24
CA ALA A 317 3.14 15.60 24.62
C ALA A 317 3.61 16.15 25.99
N ARG A 318 4.24 15.32 26.84
CA ARG A 318 4.69 15.69 28.20
C ARG A 318 6.18 16.04 28.30
N GLY A 319 6.97 15.87 27.24
CA GLY A 319 8.44 15.96 27.29
C GLY A 319 9.08 17.16 26.58
N LEU A 320 8.31 18.03 25.92
CA LEU A 320 8.83 19.16 25.14
C LEU A 320 9.06 20.39 26.02
N SER A 321 10.11 20.39 26.84
CA SER A 321 10.56 21.58 27.59
C SER A 321 12.09 21.76 27.62
N ALA A 322 12.76 21.42 26.52
CA ALA A 322 14.19 21.73 26.37
C ALA A 322 14.37 22.83 25.34
N ASP A 323 14.98 23.94 25.77
CA ASP A 323 15.48 25.05 24.94
C ASP A 323 16.40 24.50 23.83
N ARG A 324 16.05 24.79 22.57
CA ARG A 324 16.72 24.30 21.36
C ARG A 324 17.06 25.44 20.39
N SER A 325 17.28 26.63 20.93
CA SER A 325 17.71 27.85 20.22
C SER A 325 19.03 27.73 19.42
N GLY A 326 19.73 26.58 19.47
CA GLY A 326 20.99 26.32 18.74
C GLY A 326 20.91 25.32 17.57
N LEU A 327 19.71 24.89 17.12
CA LEU A 327 19.57 23.88 16.05
C LEU A 327 19.27 24.44 14.66
N LEU A 328 19.14 25.75 14.50
CA LEU A 328 18.98 26.38 13.19
C LEU A 328 20.36 26.54 12.53
N PRO A 329 20.63 25.90 11.37
CA PRO A 329 21.83 26.23 10.61
C PRO A 329 21.75 27.68 10.11
N PRO A 330 22.88 28.40 10.06
CA PRO A 330 22.90 29.76 9.52
C PRO A 330 22.56 29.71 8.03
N GLU A 331 21.54 30.48 7.65
CA GLU A 331 21.13 30.82 6.28
C GLU A 331 21.05 29.62 5.30
N PHE A 332 19.84 29.09 5.15
CA PHE A 332 19.51 28.12 4.10
C PHE A 332 19.68 28.77 2.72
N ASP A 333 20.82 28.52 2.07
CA ASP A 333 21.08 28.96 0.71
C ASP A 333 20.13 28.23 -0.26
N THR A 334 19.20 29.01 -0.82
CA THR A 334 18.12 28.55 -1.72
C THR A 334 18.59 27.84 -2.99
N THR A 335 19.90 27.86 -3.29
CA THR A 335 20.49 27.12 -4.41
C THR A 335 20.60 25.60 -4.17
N THR A 336 20.60 25.15 -2.92
CA THR A 336 20.77 23.71 -2.59
C THR A 336 19.48 22.88 -2.66
N ALA A 337 18.31 23.52 -2.69
CA ALA A 337 17.03 22.81 -2.84
C ALA A 337 16.90 22.15 -4.23
N ASP A 338 17.53 22.71 -5.26
CA ASP A 338 17.56 22.14 -6.61
C ASP A 338 18.51 20.92 -6.71
N ASP A 339 19.53 20.86 -5.87
CA ASP A 339 20.50 19.75 -5.80
C ASP A 339 19.93 18.49 -5.10
N VAL A 340 18.98 18.67 -4.18
CA VAL A 340 18.30 17.53 -3.50
C VAL A 340 17.28 16.87 -4.44
N LEU A 341 16.66 17.64 -5.34
CA LEU A 341 15.66 17.13 -6.28
C LEU A 341 16.26 16.42 -7.51
N THR A 342 17.51 16.72 -7.88
CA THR A 342 18.20 16.11 -9.04
C THR A 342 18.84 14.75 -8.76
N ARG A 343 18.95 14.31 -7.50
CA ARG A 343 19.57 13.03 -7.12
C ARG A 343 18.60 11.89 -6.78
N VAL A 344 17.28 12.13 -6.87
CA VAL A 344 16.24 11.15 -6.51
C VAL A 344 15.27 10.91 -7.67
N TRP A 345 15.73 10.94 -8.92
CA TRP A 345 14.94 10.49 -10.06
C TRP A 345 15.85 9.89 -11.13
N TRP A 346 15.88 8.55 -11.19
CA TRP A 346 16.25 7.72 -12.35
C TRP A 346 15.40 6.46 -12.36
#